data_AF-A0A4C1YFI6-F1
#
_entry.id   AF-A0A4C1YFI6-F1
#
_cell.length_a   1.000
_cell.length_b   1.000
_cell.length_c   1.000
_cell.angle_alpha   90.00
_cell.angle_beta   90.00
_cell.angle_gamma   90.00
#
_symmetry.space_group_name_H-M   'P 1'
#
loop_
_entity.id
_entity.type
_entity.pdbx_description
1 polymer ?
#
loop_
_entity_poly.entity_id
_entity_poly.type
_entity_poly.pdbx_seq_one_letter_code
_entity_poly.pdbx_strand_id
1 'polypeptide(L)'
;MSTKNFCDGEKRLIRIHGSCAAEHCIELVSERLNIFGLVMETDTIGITTDGASVIVKVGKLLPCYQQLCNAHGIQLAVVDVLYKKKPHKEVEQAATDESIECEDDKDLETQMNDGLAVTIEPTLVDSVELISRYSALLMKVRKVVKLFKRSPTKDDLFLQKYVKEEKVINELIISLQPLKLAVEALCRRESTLITADTTLKFVLDKLYSQGTTLSAELAEALRNRIAERRLSEVTEPVQEDIMELEEDGLDDDAETVKMTLGQELEMELKREENFYK
;
A
#
# COMPACT_ATOMS: atom_id res chain seq x y z
N MET A 1 -11.75 45.41 10.86
CA MET A 1 -11.07 44.41 9.99
C MET A 1 -9.90 43.85 10.77
N SER A 2 -10.06 42.66 11.35
CA SER A 2 -8.97 41.98 12.07
C SER A 2 -8.39 40.95 11.12
N THR A 3 -7.19 41.23 10.62
CA THR A 3 -6.37 40.30 9.84
C THR A 3 -5.90 39.20 10.79
N LYS A 4 -6.60 38.06 10.80
CA LYS A 4 -6.05 36.84 11.37
C LYS A 4 -4.94 36.37 10.44
N ASN A 5 -3.70 36.50 10.91
CA ASN A 5 -2.55 35.88 10.29
C ASN A 5 -2.79 34.36 10.26
N PHE A 6 -3.10 33.82 9.08
CA PHE A 6 -3.01 32.38 8.82
C PHE A 6 -1.51 32.04 8.80
N CYS A 7 -0.96 31.69 9.96
CA CYS A 7 0.38 31.14 10.04
C CYS A 7 0.40 29.74 9.42
N ASP A 8 1.48 29.47 8.69
CA ASP A 8 1.82 28.25 7.97
C ASP A 8 1.39 26.92 8.63
N GLY A 9 0.62 26.12 7.90
CA GLY A 9 1.16 24.90 7.27
C GLY A 9 1.60 23.69 8.10
N GLU A 10 1.43 23.63 9.43
CA GLU A 10 1.77 22.41 10.19
C GLU A 10 0.58 21.47 10.38
N LYS A 11 0.46 20.44 9.53
CA LYS A 11 -0.33 19.23 9.85
C LYS A 11 0.31 18.57 11.08
N ARG A 12 -0.30 18.74 12.26
CA ARG A 12 0.22 18.17 13.52
C ARG A 12 -0.20 16.72 13.69
N LEU A 13 0.77 15.86 14.01
CA LEU A 13 0.55 14.46 14.36
C LEU A 13 -0.08 14.36 15.76
N ILE A 14 -1.12 13.53 15.88
CA ILE A 14 -1.75 13.22 17.18
C ILE A 14 -1.15 11.91 17.69
N ARG A 15 -0.56 11.93 18.88
CA ARG A 15 -0.08 10.71 19.54
C ARG A 15 -1.25 10.02 20.24
N ILE A 16 -1.51 8.77 19.85
CA ILE A 16 -2.50 7.90 20.49
C ILE A 16 -1.76 6.96 21.45
N HIS A 17 -2.32 6.79 22.64
CA HIS A 17 -1.83 5.83 23.63
C HIS A 17 -2.86 4.71 23.81
N GLY A 18 -2.44 3.45 23.63
CA GLY A 18 -3.34 2.30 23.70
C GLY A 18 -4.23 2.15 22.47
N SER A 19 -5.42 1.56 22.64
CA SER A 19 -6.40 1.36 21.57
C SER A 19 -7.21 2.62 21.30
N CYS A 20 -7.49 2.92 20.04
CA CYS A 20 -8.37 4.02 19.63
C CYS A 20 -9.65 3.45 18.99
N ALA A 21 -10.81 3.77 19.57
CA ALA A 21 -12.10 3.49 18.95
C ALA A 21 -12.43 4.54 17.87
N ALA A 22 -13.39 4.25 17.00
CA ALA A 22 -13.75 5.15 15.90
C ALA A 22 -14.30 6.49 16.42
N GLU A 23 -15.15 6.43 17.43
CA GLU A 23 -15.75 7.60 18.10
C GLU A 23 -14.65 8.50 18.69
N HIS A 24 -13.69 7.91 19.40
CA HIS A 24 -12.57 8.64 19.96
C HIS A 24 -11.65 9.24 18.88
N CYS A 25 -11.47 8.55 17.75
CA CYS A 25 -10.73 9.09 16.61
C CYS A 25 -11.41 10.35 16.04
N ILE A 26 -12.74 10.37 15.97
CA ILE A 26 -13.51 11.53 15.49
C ILE A 26 -13.35 12.71 16.45
N GLU A 27 -13.49 12.47 17.75
CA GLU A 27 -13.26 13.49 18.79
C GLU A 27 -11.87 14.13 18.64
N LEU A 28 -10.82 13.32 18.56
CA LEU A 28 -9.44 13.79 18.41
C LEU A 28 -9.24 14.65 17.16
N VAL A 29 -9.81 14.26 16.03
CA VAL A 29 -9.69 15.04 14.78
C VAL A 29 -10.51 16.33 14.87
N SER A 30 -11.73 16.28 15.42
CA SER A 30 -12.58 17.45 15.62
C SER A 30 -11.93 18.49 16.54
N GLU A 31 -11.34 18.06 17.66
CA GLU A 31 -10.56 18.94 18.54
C GLU A 31 -9.40 19.64 17.81
N ARG A 32 -8.74 18.93 16.87
CA ARG A 32 -7.66 19.53 16.07
C ARG A 32 -8.16 20.51 15.03
N LEU A 33 -9.25 20.20 14.34
CA LEU A 33 -9.85 21.11 13.35
C LEU A 33 -10.35 22.41 14.01
N ASN A 34 -10.90 22.30 15.24
CA ASN A 34 -11.34 23.46 16.02
C ASN A 34 -10.22 24.47 16.31
N ILE A 35 -8.95 24.05 16.40
CA ILE A 35 -7.80 24.97 16.56
C ILE A 35 -7.69 25.91 15.35
N PHE A 36 -8.09 25.44 14.17
CA PHE A 36 -8.11 26.20 12.93
C PHE A 36 -9.45 26.92 12.70
N GLY A 37 -10.39 26.81 13.65
CA GLY A 37 -11.74 27.34 13.52
C GLY A 37 -12.60 26.60 12.49
N LEU A 38 -12.27 25.33 12.23
CA LEU A 38 -13.01 24.44 11.33
C LEU A 38 -13.88 23.48 12.15
N VAL A 39 -15.12 23.30 11.73
CA VAL A 39 -16.08 22.36 12.30
C VAL A 39 -16.13 21.11 11.43
N MET A 40 -15.86 19.95 12.03
CA MET A 40 -15.71 18.68 11.30
C MET A 40 -16.95 18.34 10.46
N GLU A 41 -18.15 18.54 11.01
CA GLU A 41 -19.42 18.14 10.41
C GLU A 41 -19.88 19.04 9.26
N THR A 42 -19.47 20.31 9.23
CA THR A 42 -19.92 21.29 8.23
C THR A 42 -18.84 21.67 7.22
N ASP A 43 -17.58 21.65 7.64
CA ASP A 43 -16.46 22.20 6.85
C ASP A 43 -15.62 21.10 6.19
N THR A 44 -15.82 19.83 6.58
CA THR A 44 -15.10 18.68 5.99
C THR A 44 -15.94 18.04 4.88
N ILE A 45 -15.48 18.19 3.64
CA ILE A 45 -16.17 17.63 2.47
C ILE A 45 -15.82 16.14 2.30
N GLY A 46 -14.59 15.75 2.62
CA GLY A 46 -14.17 14.36 2.53
C GLY A 46 -12.85 14.07 3.20
N ILE A 47 -12.61 12.78 3.44
CA ILE A 47 -11.42 12.24 4.06
C ILE A 47 -10.84 11.12 3.19
N THR A 48 -9.51 11.02 3.17
CA THR A 48 -8.82 9.88 2.57
C THR A 48 -8.13 9.08 3.66
N THR A 49 -8.46 7.80 3.77
CA THR A 49 -7.98 6.97 4.87
C THR A 49 -7.50 5.60 4.40
N ASP A 50 -6.78 4.88 5.27
CA ASP A 50 -6.55 3.47 5.03
C ASP A 50 -7.86 2.65 5.16
N GLY A 51 -7.74 1.34 4.93
CA GLY A 51 -8.86 0.40 5.00
C GLY A 51 -8.96 -0.32 6.34
N ALA A 52 -8.37 0.21 7.40
CA ALA A 52 -8.49 -0.40 8.73
C ALA A 52 -9.94 -0.32 9.21
N SER A 53 -10.46 -1.39 9.83
CA SER A 53 -11.89 -1.51 10.19
C SER A 53 -12.39 -0.35 11.05
N VAL A 54 -11.58 0.12 12.00
CA VAL A 54 -11.88 1.27 12.85
C VAL A 54 -12.01 2.54 12.02
N ILE A 55 -11.15 2.75 11.04
CA ILE A 55 -11.13 3.96 10.21
C ILE A 55 -12.22 3.92 9.13
N VAL A 56 -12.56 2.74 8.61
CA VAL A 56 -13.77 2.54 7.79
C VAL A 56 -15.02 2.89 8.61
N LYS A 57 -15.06 2.53 9.90
CA LYS A 57 -16.15 2.94 10.79
C LYS A 57 -16.16 4.46 11.00
N VAL A 58 -15.01 5.12 11.13
CA VAL A 58 -14.91 6.59 11.22
C VAL A 58 -15.60 7.26 10.03
N GLY A 59 -15.27 6.86 8.80
CA GLY A 59 -15.89 7.48 7.62
C GLY A 59 -17.39 7.21 7.49
N LYS A 60 -17.90 6.08 8.01
CA LYS A 60 -19.35 5.82 8.08
C LYS A 60 -20.08 6.67 9.12
N LEU A 61 -19.38 7.10 10.17
CA LEU A 61 -19.95 7.94 11.23
C LEU A 61 -19.92 9.42 10.89
N LEU A 62 -19.02 9.84 10.00
CA LEU A 62 -18.89 11.23 9.57
C LEU A 62 -19.81 11.54 8.38
N PRO A 63 -20.42 12.73 8.34
CA PRO A 63 -21.25 13.16 7.22
C PRO A 63 -20.40 13.69 6.04
N CYS A 64 -19.32 13.00 5.69
CA CYS A 64 -18.40 13.41 4.63
C CYS A 64 -18.00 12.23 3.76
N TYR A 65 -17.55 12.47 2.53
CA TYR A 65 -17.09 11.39 1.65
C TYR A 65 -15.83 10.72 2.18
N GLN A 66 -15.79 9.39 2.21
CA GLN A 66 -14.60 8.63 2.55
C GLN A 66 -14.00 7.97 1.31
N GLN A 67 -12.82 8.44 0.88
CA GLN A 67 -12.00 7.75 -0.10
C GLN A 67 -11.04 6.79 0.62
N LEU A 68 -11.10 5.51 0.27
CA LEU A 68 -10.09 4.55 0.74
C LEU A 68 -8.81 4.68 -0.09
N CYS A 69 -7.67 4.57 0.59
CA CYS A 69 -6.36 4.76 -0.02
C CYS A 69 -6.06 3.68 -1.08
N ASN A 70 -5.79 4.15 -2.31
CA ASN A 70 -5.44 3.29 -3.45
C ASN A 70 -4.07 2.63 -3.29
N ALA A 71 -3.07 3.33 -2.74
CA ALA A 71 -1.75 2.75 -2.46
C ALA A 71 -1.85 1.59 -1.45
N HIS A 72 -2.68 1.76 -0.40
CA HIS A 72 -2.99 0.66 0.51
C HIS A 72 -3.73 -0.49 -0.20
N GLY A 73 -4.63 -0.19 -1.15
CA GLY A 73 -5.28 -1.19 -2.00
C GLY A 73 -4.31 -2.02 -2.83
N ILE A 74 -3.31 -1.38 -3.44
CA ILE A 74 -2.23 -2.07 -4.17
C ILE A 74 -1.47 -3.00 -3.22
N GLN A 75 -1.10 -2.52 -2.04
CA GLN A 75 -0.42 -3.35 -1.05
C GLN A 75 -1.26 -4.57 -0.65
N LEU A 76 -2.56 -4.39 -0.39
CA LEU A 76 -3.44 -5.52 -0.05
C LEU A 76 -3.54 -6.53 -1.19
N ALA A 77 -3.64 -6.09 -2.45
CA ALA A 77 -3.66 -6.99 -3.60
C ALA A 77 -2.38 -7.85 -3.68
N VAL A 78 -1.21 -7.25 -3.43
CA VAL A 78 0.06 -8.00 -3.35
C VAL A 78 0.05 -8.99 -2.19
N VAL A 79 -0.50 -8.59 -1.03
CA VAL A 79 -0.62 -9.47 0.12
C VAL A 79 -1.55 -10.65 -0.18
N ASP A 80 -2.70 -10.42 -0.80
CA ASP A 80 -3.69 -11.46 -1.14
C ASP A 80 -3.10 -12.55 -2.05
N VAL A 81 -2.15 -12.19 -2.91
CA VAL A 81 -1.51 -13.12 -3.86
C VAL A 81 -0.24 -13.76 -3.30
N LEU A 82 0.59 -13.02 -2.56
CA LEU A 82 1.88 -13.57 -2.07
C LEU A 82 1.76 -14.26 -0.71
N TYR A 83 0.67 -14.01 0.01
CA TYR A 83 0.48 -14.45 1.38
C TYR A 83 -0.90 -15.09 1.60
N LYS A 84 -0.92 -16.21 2.33
CA LYS A 84 -2.14 -16.86 2.80
C LYS A 84 -2.54 -16.29 4.16
N LYS A 85 -3.81 -15.91 4.28
CA LYS A 85 -4.46 -15.88 5.59
C LYS A 85 -4.65 -17.33 6.05
N LYS A 86 -4.26 -17.63 7.29
CA LYS A 86 -4.69 -18.89 7.91
C LYS A 86 -6.21 -18.86 8.01
N PRO A 87 -6.92 -19.98 7.74
CA PRO A 87 -8.31 -20.05 8.16
C PRO A 87 -8.34 -19.82 9.68
N HIS A 88 -9.15 -18.88 10.14
CA HIS A 88 -9.43 -18.73 11.57
C HIS A 88 -9.94 -20.09 12.05
N LYS A 89 -9.11 -20.82 12.81
CA LYS A 89 -9.64 -21.84 13.69
C LYS A 89 -10.36 -21.07 14.78
N GLU A 90 -11.67 -21.25 14.87
CA GLU A 90 -12.44 -20.85 16.05
C GLU A 90 -11.71 -21.44 17.26
N VAL A 91 -11.17 -20.57 18.12
CA VAL A 91 -10.45 -20.99 19.32
C VAL A 91 -11.51 -21.41 20.33
N GLU A 92 -11.80 -22.71 20.38
CA GLU A 92 -12.25 -23.32 21.62
C GLU A 92 -11.06 -23.27 22.60
N GLN A 93 -11.29 -22.66 23.76
CA GLN A 93 -10.32 -22.59 24.85
C GLN A 93 -10.00 -24.00 25.35
N ALA A 94 -8.79 -24.47 25.06
CA ALA A 94 -8.15 -25.53 25.84
C ALA A 94 -6.65 -25.24 25.92
N ALA A 95 -6.19 -25.01 27.15
CA ALA A 95 -4.78 -24.96 27.49
C ALA A 95 -4.16 -26.36 27.34
N THR A 96 -3.02 -26.48 26.66
CA THR A 96 -1.81 -27.17 27.14
C THR A 96 -0.65 -27.02 26.15
N ASP A 97 0.50 -26.75 26.77
CA ASP A 97 1.92 -26.83 26.43
C ASP A 97 2.36 -27.89 25.38
N GLU A 98 3.24 -27.52 24.44
CA GLU A 98 4.66 -27.95 24.38
C GLU A 98 5.34 -27.66 23.00
N SER A 99 6.46 -26.94 23.12
CA SER A 99 7.72 -26.91 22.33
C SER A 99 7.76 -27.25 20.83
N ILE A 100 8.27 -26.30 20.03
CA ILE A 100 9.31 -26.59 19.02
C ILE A 100 10.39 -25.52 19.14
N GLU A 101 11.55 -25.93 19.65
CA GLU A 101 12.80 -25.18 19.63
C GLU A 101 13.31 -25.03 18.19
N CYS A 102 13.81 -23.85 17.83
CA CYS A 102 14.82 -23.73 16.79
C CYS A 102 15.87 -22.69 17.20
N GLU A 103 16.97 -23.27 17.68
CA GLU A 103 18.35 -22.80 17.90
C GLU A 103 18.65 -21.31 17.76
N ASP A 104 19.08 -20.79 18.90
CA ASP A 104 19.69 -19.49 19.19
C ASP A 104 21.21 -19.57 18.90
N ASP A 105 21.67 -18.90 17.84
CA ASP A 105 23.09 -18.56 17.71
C ASP A 105 23.31 -17.15 18.29
N LYS A 106 23.56 -17.12 19.61
CA LYS A 106 24.36 -16.07 20.29
C LYS A 106 25.81 -16.21 19.77
N ASP A 107 26.69 -15.22 19.71
CA ASP A 107 26.80 -13.92 20.36
C ASP A 107 27.98 -13.18 19.69
N LEU A 108 27.93 -11.85 19.67
CA LEU A 108 29.10 -10.98 19.90
C LEU A 108 28.61 -9.53 19.90
N GLU A 109 28.08 -9.14 21.04
CA GLU A 109 28.01 -7.74 21.45
C GLU A 109 29.41 -7.14 21.50
N THR A 110 29.59 -5.98 20.87
CA THR A 110 30.48 -4.94 21.40
C THR A 110 29.68 -3.65 21.45
N GLN A 111 29.74 -3.04 22.63
CA GLN A 111 28.94 -1.92 23.10
C GLN A 111 29.11 -0.63 22.28
N MET A 112 28.10 0.23 22.45
CA MET A 112 28.02 1.67 22.17
C MET A 112 27.62 2.08 20.75
N ASN A 113 26.30 2.19 20.53
CA ASN A 113 25.76 3.32 19.79
C ASN A 113 24.37 3.69 20.35
N ASP A 114 24.27 4.90 20.88
CA ASP A 114 23.05 5.53 21.35
C ASP A 114 22.25 5.97 20.11
N GLY A 115 21.32 5.14 19.68
CA GLY A 115 20.47 5.38 18.52
C GLY A 115 19.15 4.66 18.72
N LEU A 116 18.10 5.45 18.98
CA LEU A 116 16.70 5.09 19.15
C LEU A 116 16.29 3.83 18.35
N ALA A 117 16.41 2.66 18.98
CA ALA A 117 15.91 1.41 18.44
C ALA A 117 14.41 1.36 18.73
N VAL A 118 13.59 1.62 17.71
CA VAL A 118 12.15 1.34 17.75
C VAL A 118 12.01 -0.18 17.83
N THR A 119 11.86 -0.69 19.05
CA THR A 119 11.40 -2.06 19.29
C THR A 119 9.93 -2.07 18.90
N ILE A 120 9.65 -2.51 17.67
CA ILE A 120 8.30 -2.93 17.31
C ILE A 120 8.08 -4.21 18.09
N GLU A 121 7.49 -4.09 19.29
CA GLU A 121 6.84 -5.23 19.92
C GLU A 121 5.84 -5.76 18.88
N PRO A 122 5.97 -7.02 18.45
CA PRO A 122 5.04 -7.57 17.48
C PRO A 122 3.71 -7.77 18.19
N THR A 123 2.85 -6.76 18.12
CA THR A 123 1.43 -6.90 18.41
C THR A 123 0.94 -8.05 17.57
N LEU A 124 0.62 -9.17 18.24
CA LEU A 124 0.12 -10.45 17.72
C LEU A 124 -0.18 -10.41 16.23
N VAL A 125 0.86 -10.61 15.42
CA VAL A 125 0.71 -10.74 13.98
C VAL A 125 0.04 -12.08 13.80
N ASP A 126 -1.25 -12.06 13.42
CA ASP A 126 -1.93 -13.23 12.84
C ASP A 126 -0.91 -13.89 11.91
N SER A 127 -0.48 -15.11 12.25
CA SER A 127 0.66 -15.73 11.56
C SER A 127 0.35 -15.92 10.07
N VAL A 128 0.73 -14.95 9.26
CA VAL A 128 0.49 -14.95 7.81
C VAL A 128 1.51 -15.90 7.18
N GLU A 129 1.03 -16.99 6.59
CA GLU A 129 1.88 -17.96 5.90
C GLU A 129 2.09 -17.54 4.45
N LEU A 130 3.28 -17.77 3.90
CA LEU A 130 3.51 -17.50 2.47
C LEU A 130 2.81 -18.56 1.62
N ILE A 131 2.33 -18.17 0.42
CA ILE A 131 1.84 -19.17 -0.53
C ILE A 131 2.96 -20.15 -0.83
N SER A 132 2.68 -21.44 -0.72
CA SER A 132 3.65 -22.54 -0.90
C SER A 132 4.51 -22.38 -2.15
N ARG A 133 3.90 -21.90 -3.26
CA ARG A 133 4.55 -21.65 -4.56
C ARG A 133 5.73 -20.67 -4.47
N TYR A 134 5.59 -19.58 -3.71
CA TYR A 134 6.61 -18.53 -3.60
C TYR A 134 7.34 -18.51 -2.25
N SER A 135 6.92 -19.34 -1.29
CA SER A 135 7.42 -19.37 0.09
C SER A 135 8.94 -19.55 0.18
N ALA A 136 9.49 -20.60 -0.44
CA ALA A 136 10.93 -20.90 -0.41
C ALA A 136 11.75 -19.78 -1.08
N LEU A 137 11.22 -19.20 -2.15
CA LEU A 137 11.87 -18.13 -2.89
C LEU A 137 11.91 -16.83 -2.08
N LEU A 138 10.76 -16.41 -1.54
CA LEU A 138 10.65 -15.22 -0.71
C LEU A 138 11.48 -15.35 0.58
N MET A 139 11.61 -16.56 1.14
CA MET A 139 12.53 -16.81 2.26
C MET A 139 14.00 -16.63 1.87
N LYS A 140 14.41 -17.12 0.69
CA LYS A 140 15.75 -16.86 0.14
C LYS A 140 15.98 -15.37 -0.07
N VAL A 141 15.05 -14.67 -0.75
CA VAL A 141 15.13 -13.21 -0.97
C VAL A 141 15.24 -12.45 0.34
N ARG A 142 14.41 -12.78 1.35
CA ARG A 142 14.49 -12.14 2.67
C ARG A 142 15.81 -12.39 3.39
N LYS A 143 16.35 -13.62 3.34
CA LYS A 143 17.65 -13.95 3.95
C LYS A 143 18.76 -13.11 3.33
N VAL A 144 18.70 -12.98 2.01
CA VAL A 144 19.61 -12.20 1.19
C VAL A 144 19.47 -10.70 1.50
N VAL A 145 18.25 -10.13 1.55
CA VAL A 145 17.98 -8.74 1.99
C VAL A 145 18.47 -8.46 3.40
N LYS A 146 18.27 -9.38 4.35
CA LYS A 146 18.80 -9.26 5.72
C LYS A 146 20.32 -9.19 5.76
N LEU A 147 20.99 -9.90 4.85
CA LEU A 147 22.45 -9.85 4.72
C LEU A 147 22.93 -8.47 4.25
N PHE A 148 22.22 -7.81 3.32
CA PHE A 148 22.57 -6.45 2.86
C PHE A 148 22.29 -5.36 3.85
N LYS A 149 21.19 -5.44 4.60
CA LYS A 149 20.94 -4.50 5.70
C LYS A 149 22.11 -4.46 6.69
N ARG A 150 22.88 -5.54 6.78
CA ARG A 150 24.09 -5.65 7.62
C ARG A 150 25.38 -5.27 6.89
N SER A 151 25.43 -5.30 5.56
CA SER A 151 26.62 -4.99 4.76
C SER A 151 26.26 -4.59 3.32
N PRO A 152 26.18 -3.28 3.02
CA PRO A 152 25.83 -2.77 1.68
C PRO A 152 26.85 -3.13 0.59
N THR A 153 28.11 -3.41 0.95
CA THR A 153 29.22 -3.69 0.01
C THR A 153 29.14 -5.05 -0.69
N LYS A 154 28.17 -5.90 -0.34
CA LYS A 154 28.01 -7.23 -0.94
C LYS A 154 27.07 -7.26 -2.16
N ASP A 155 26.44 -6.13 -2.50
CA ASP A 155 25.40 -6.03 -3.52
C ASP A 155 25.91 -6.41 -4.92
N ASP A 156 26.94 -5.71 -5.39
CA ASP A 156 27.53 -5.93 -6.72
C ASP A 156 28.23 -7.30 -6.87
N LEU A 157 28.83 -7.80 -5.79
CA LEU A 157 29.67 -9.01 -5.83
C LEU A 157 28.89 -10.33 -5.76
N PHE A 158 27.74 -10.33 -5.09
CA PHE A 158 27.00 -11.57 -4.81
C PHE A 158 25.54 -11.48 -5.21
N LEU A 159 24.87 -10.33 -5.07
CA LEU A 159 23.41 -10.25 -5.27
C LEU A 159 23.02 -10.27 -6.72
N GLN A 160 23.59 -9.33 -7.48
CA GLN A 160 23.31 -9.16 -8.91
C GLN A 160 23.47 -10.49 -9.65
N LYS A 161 24.49 -11.27 -9.28
CA LYS A 161 24.72 -12.60 -9.84
C LYS A 161 23.62 -13.62 -9.45
N TYR A 162 23.28 -13.73 -8.16
CA TYR A 162 22.23 -14.65 -7.70
C TYR A 162 20.85 -14.31 -8.27
N VAL A 163 20.51 -13.02 -8.40
CA VAL A 163 19.23 -12.55 -8.95
C VAL A 163 19.14 -12.81 -10.45
N LYS A 164 20.22 -12.56 -11.20
CA LYS A 164 20.26 -12.81 -12.65
C LYS A 164 20.15 -14.30 -13.01
N GLU A 165 20.66 -15.19 -12.15
CA GLU A 165 20.65 -16.64 -12.40
C GLU A 165 19.28 -17.31 -12.10
N GLU A 166 18.43 -16.72 -11.26
CA GLU A 166 17.18 -17.33 -10.80
C GLU A 166 15.94 -16.77 -11.55
N LYS A 167 15.45 -17.53 -12.54
CA LYS A 167 14.32 -17.13 -13.41
C LYS A 167 13.05 -16.72 -12.66
N VAL A 168 12.75 -17.37 -11.53
CA VAL A 168 11.54 -17.10 -10.75
C VAL A 168 11.63 -15.77 -10.00
N ILE A 169 12.85 -15.32 -9.64
CA ILE A 169 13.05 -13.98 -9.06
C ILE A 169 12.78 -12.91 -10.12
N ASN A 170 13.24 -13.14 -11.36
CA ASN A 170 12.97 -12.21 -12.45
C ASN A 170 11.48 -12.09 -12.77
N GLU A 171 10.71 -13.19 -12.72
CA GLU A 171 9.25 -13.14 -12.87
C GLU A 171 8.60 -12.28 -11.76
N LEU A 172 8.99 -12.48 -10.50
CA LEU A 172 8.52 -11.64 -9.38
C LEU A 172 8.87 -10.16 -9.57
N ILE A 173 10.10 -9.86 -9.99
CA ILE A 173 10.55 -8.48 -10.22
C ILE A 173 9.67 -7.84 -11.29
N ILE A 174 9.56 -8.47 -12.46
CA ILE A 174 8.80 -7.94 -13.60
C ILE A 174 7.34 -7.70 -13.23
N SER A 175 6.71 -8.63 -12.49
CA SER A 175 5.31 -8.47 -12.07
C SER A 175 5.10 -7.45 -10.95
N LEU A 176 6.05 -7.26 -10.04
CA LEU A 176 5.93 -6.28 -8.94
C LEU A 176 6.35 -4.86 -9.33
N GLN A 177 7.14 -4.71 -10.39
CA GLN A 177 7.64 -3.42 -10.85
C GLN A 177 6.56 -2.39 -11.21
N PRO A 178 5.51 -2.69 -12.01
CA PRO A 178 4.45 -1.73 -12.28
C PRO A 178 3.70 -1.32 -11.01
N LEU A 179 3.55 -2.24 -10.04
CA LEU A 179 2.92 -1.97 -8.75
C LEU A 179 3.77 -1.01 -7.90
N LYS A 180 5.10 -1.15 -7.92
CA LYS A 180 6.04 -0.22 -7.26
C LYS A 180 5.89 1.19 -7.82
N LEU A 181 5.99 1.35 -9.14
CA LEU A 181 5.88 2.66 -9.80
C LEU A 181 4.53 3.33 -9.50
N ALA A 182 3.46 2.54 -9.46
CA ALA A 182 2.14 3.05 -9.11
C ALA A 182 2.06 3.56 -7.67
N VAL A 183 2.63 2.84 -6.70
CA VAL A 183 2.68 3.32 -5.31
C VAL A 183 3.50 4.60 -5.22
N GLU A 184 4.63 4.70 -5.93
CA GLU A 184 5.43 5.92 -5.96
C GLU A 184 4.64 7.09 -6.56
N ALA A 185 3.93 6.87 -7.67
CA ALA A 185 3.09 7.89 -8.32
C ALA A 185 1.93 8.34 -7.43
N LEU A 186 1.20 7.41 -6.80
CA LEU A 186 0.07 7.69 -5.91
C LEU A 186 0.49 8.40 -4.61
N CYS A 187 1.73 8.20 -4.16
CA CYS A 187 2.26 8.85 -2.97
C CYS A 187 2.85 10.24 -3.26
N ARG A 188 2.86 10.71 -4.52
CA ARG A 188 3.28 12.08 -4.86
C ARG A 188 2.26 13.09 -4.32
N ARG A 189 2.76 14.24 -3.85
CA ARG A 189 1.93 15.31 -3.27
C ARG A 189 0.83 15.81 -4.22
N GLU A 190 1.14 15.86 -5.51
CA GLU A 190 0.24 16.34 -6.57
C GLU A 190 -0.67 15.24 -7.12
N SER A 191 -0.68 14.04 -6.53
CA SER A 191 -1.55 12.96 -7.00
C SER A 191 -3.01 13.29 -6.70
N THR A 192 -3.82 13.30 -7.75
CA THR A 192 -5.28 13.47 -7.72
C THR A 192 -5.98 12.14 -8.00
N LEU A 193 -7.30 12.07 -7.79
CA LEU A 193 -8.09 10.88 -8.15
C LEU A 193 -7.99 10.52 -9.65
N ILE A 194 -7.88 11.52 -10.53
CA ILE A 194 -7.68 11.30 -11.97
C ILE A 194 -6.33 10.64 -12.25
N THR A 195 -5.26 11.13 -11.60
CA THR A 195 -3.94 10.49 -11.73
C THR A 195 -3.96 9.07 -11.15
N ALA A 196 -4.74 8.84 -10.09
CA ALA A 196 -4.86 7.54 -9.47
C ALA A 196 -5.55 6.53 -10.38
N ASP A 197 -6.69 6.88 -10.98
CA ASP A 197 -7.40 6.02 -11.94
C ASP A 197 -6.53 5.68 -13.14
N THR A 198 -5.83 6.68 -13.69
CA THR A 198 -4.90 6.48 -14.82
C THR A 198 -3.75 5.54 -14.43
N THR A 199 -3.17 5.75 -13.24
CA THR A 199 -2.09 4.90 -12.73
C THR A 199 -2.55 3.47 -12.53
N LEU A 200 -3.75 3.25 -11.98
CA LEU A 200 -4.32 1.93 -11.77
C LEU A 200 -4.64 1.23 -13.11
N LYS A 201 -5.17 1.96 -14.11
CA LYS A 201 -5.39 1.46 -15.48
C LYS A 201 -4.06 1.01 -16.10
N PHE A 202 -3.03 1.86 -16.04
CA PHE A 202 -1.68 1.53 -16.50
C PHE A 202 -1.14 0.24 -15.88
N VAL A 203 -1.27 0.06 -14.55
CA VAL A 203 -0.80 -1.16 -13.87
C VAL A 203 -1.54 -2.39 -14.38
N LEU A 204 -2.87 -2.33 -14.51
CA LEU A 204 -3.65 -3.45 -15.01
C LEU A 204 -3.23 -3.84 -16.42
N ASP A 205 -3.11 -2.87 -17.33
CA ASP A 205 -2.68 -3.12 -18.71
C ASP A 205 -1.29 -3.76 -18.75
N LYS A 206 -0.37 -3.27 -17.91
CA LYS A 206 0.97 -3.86 -17.79
C LYS A 206 0.94 -5.28 -17.26
N LEU A 207 0.20 -5.56 -16.20
CA LEU A 207 0.10 -6.92 -15.65
C LEU A 207 -0.54 -7.90 -16.66
N TYR A 208 -1.56 -7.49 -17.40
CA TYR A 208 -2.15 -8.32 -18.45
C TYR A 208 -1.21 -8.56 -19.64
N SER A 209 -0.40 -7.57 -20.02
CA SER A 209 0.56 -7.70 -21.12
C SER A 209 1.70 -8.69 -20.82
N GLN A 210 2.02 -8.94 -19.55
CA GLN A 210 3.11 -9.85 -19.15
C GLN A 210 2.79 -11.33 -19.39
N GLY A 211 1.51 -11.71 -19.40
CA GLY A 211 1.07 -13.07 -19.71
C GLY A 211 1.56 -14.16 -18.74
N THR A 212 1.97 -13.82 -17.51
CA THR A 212 2.39 -14.80 -16.49
C THR A 212 1.23 -15.15 -15.57
N THR A 213 1.31 -16.32 -14.90
CA THR A 213 0.29 -16.71 -13.92
C THR A 213 0.26 -15.73 -12.74
N LEU A 214 1.45 -15.28 -12.29
CA LEU A 214 1.56 -14.32 -11.20
C LEU A 214 0.94 -12.97 -11.58
N SER A 215 1.20 -12.47 -12.79
CA SER A 215 0.68 -11.16 -13.22
C SER A 215 -0.84 -11.19 -13.37
N ALA A 216 -1.41 -12.31 -13.83
CA ALA A 216 -2.86 -12.51 -13.88
C ALA A 216 -3.49 -12.54 -12.49
N GLU A 217 -2.92 -13.30 -11.54
CA GLU A 217 -3.38 -13.36 -10.14
C GLU A 217 -3.32 -11.97 -9.48
N LEU A 218 -2.23 -11.22 -9.69
CA LEU A 218 -2.07 -9.84 -9.19
C LEU A 218 -3.07 -8.87 -9.81
N ALA A 219 -3.33 -8.98 -11.12
CA ALA A 219 -4.28 -8.10 -11.80
C ALA A 219 -5.71 -8.34 -11.32
N GLU A 220 -6.10 -9.60 -11.12
CA GLU A 220 -7.40 -9.95 -10.55
C GLU A 220 -7.56 -9.46 -9.10
N ALA A 221 -6.56 -9.71 -8.25
CA ALA A 221 -6.57 -9.21 -6.88
C ALA A 221 -6.65 -7.67 -6.83
N LEU A 222 -5.90 -6.99 -7.69
CA LEU A 222 -5.93 -5.53 -7.79
C LEU A 222 -7.29 -5.01 -8.26
N ARG A 223 -7.91 -5.64 -9.27
CA ARG A 223 -9.28 -5.28 -9.72
C ARG A 223 -10.29 -5.38 -8.59
N ASN A 224 -10.24 -6.45 -7.79
CA ASN A 224 -11.11 -6.61 -6.62
C ASN A 224 -10.88 -5.48 -5.60
N ARG A 225 -9.62 -5.14 -5.31
CA ARG A 225 -9.29 -4.04 -4.40
C ARG A 225 -9.69 -2.66 -4.92
N ILE A 226 -9.66 -2.44 -6.24
CA ILE A 226 -10.15 -1.19 -6.86
C ILE A 226 -11.67 -1.11 -6.72
N ALA A 227 -12.39 -2.19 -7.02
CA ALA A 227 -13.84 -2.23 -6.93
C ALA A 227 -14.35 -1.93 -5.51
N GLU A 228 -13.70 -2.49 -4.48
CA GLU A 228 -13.98 -2.21 -3.06
C GLU A 228 -13.84 -0.73 -2.66
N ARG A 229 -13.06 0.05 -3.43
CA ARG A 229 -12.65 1.42 -3.09
C ARG A 229 -13.32 2.48 -3.95
N ARG A 230 -14.14 2.09 -4.92
CA ARG A 230 -14.99 3.00 -5.69
C ARG A 230 -16.21 3.37 -4.84
N LEU A 231 -16.47 4.67 -4.71
CA LEU A 231 -17.62 5.20 -3.98
C LEU A 231 -18.91 4.79 -4.69
N SER A 232 -19.74 3.97 -4.03
CA SER A 232 -20.96 3.37 -4.61
C SER A 232 -22.13 4.35 -4.82
N GLU A 233 -22.08 5.56 -4.24
CA GLU A 233 -23.15 6.56 -4.39
C GLU A 233 -23.12 7.31 -5.73
N VAL A 234 -22.12 7.04 -6.59
CA VAL A 234 -22.08 7.55 -7.98
C VAL A 234 -22.56 6.49 -9.00
N THR A 235 -23.05 5.33 -8.55
CA THR A 235 -23.29 4.18 -9.45
C THR A 235 -24.68 3.57 -9.33
N GLU A 236 -25.73 4.36 -9.54
CA GLU A 236 -26.98 3.88 -10.14
C GLU A 236 -27.39 4.88 -11.24
N PRO A 237 -27.26 4.62 -12.55
CA PRO A 237 -26.79 3.45 -13.29
C PRO A 237 -25.53 3.79 -14.12
N VAL A 238 -24.34 3.33 -13.71
CA VAL A 238 -23.13 3.52 -14.56
C VAL A 238 -22.24 2.27 -14.56
N GLN A 239 -22.85 1.09 -14.44
CA GLN A 239 -22.13 -0.18 -14.55
C GLN A 239 -22.15 -0.76 -15.97
N GLU A 240 -23.00 -0.25 -16.87
CA GLU A 240 -22.92 -0.53 -18.31
C GLU A 240 -22.35 0.66 -19.11
N ASP A 241 -22.53 1.91 -18.64
CA ASP A 241 -22.10 3.09 -19.41
C ASP A 241 -20.61 3.50 -19.21
N ILE A 242 -19.90 3.09 -18.15
CA ILE A 242 -18.46 3.44 -17.98
C ILE A 242 -17.54 2.69 -18.96
N MET A 243 -18.00 1.61 -19.59
CA MET A 243 -17.27 0.99 -20.71
C MET A 243 -17.61 1.60 -22.08
N GLU A 244 -18.68 2.40 -22.19
CA GLU A 244 -19.08 3.06 -23.44
C GLU A 244 -18.87 4.59 -23.44
N LEU A 245 -18.53 5.20 -22.30
CA LEU A 245 -18.25 6.64 -22.18
C LEU A 245 -16.75 7.03 -22.31
N GLU A 246 -15.87 6.13 -22.76
CA GLU A 246 -14.46 6.48 -23.04
C GLU A 246 -14.25 7.24 -24.37
N GLU A 247 -15.29 7.58 -25.15
CA GLU A 247 -15.12 8.35 -26.40
C GLU A 247 -15.75 9.76 -26.45
N ASP A 248 -16.73 10.12 -25.61
CA ASP A 248 -17.43 11.40 -25.77
C ASP A 248 -17.46 12.25 -24.48
N GLY A 249 -16.47 13.15 -24.33
CA GLY A 249 -16.64 14.38 -23.56
C GLY A 249 -15.88 14.53 -22.23
N LEU A 250 -14.59 14.18 -22.18
CA LEU A 250 -13.70 14.68 -21.13
C LEU A 250 -12.98 15.94 -21.61
N ASP A 251 -12.82 16.94 -20.72
CA ASP A 251 -12.04 18.15 -20.97
C ASP A 251 -10.67 17.80 -21.59
N ASP A 252 -10.27 18.51 -22.65
CA ASP A 252 -9.00 18.32 -23.37
C ASP A 252 -7.78 18.27 -22.41
N ASP A 253 -7.87 18.99 -21.29
CA ASP A 253 -6.85 19.04 -20.24
C ASP A 253 -6.70 17.71 -19.48
N ALA A 254 -7.80 17.01 -19.19
CA ALA A 254 -7.76 15.74 -18.47
C ALA A 254 -7.14 14.65 -19.34
N GLU A 255 -7.49 14.60 -20.62
CA GLU A 255 -6.94 13.62 -21.56
C GLU A 255 -5.45 13.84 -21.81
N THR A 256 -5.02 15.10 -21.87
CA THR A 256 -3.60 15.48 -21.93
C THR A 256 -2.82 15.00 -20.70
N VAL A 257 -3.39 15.13 -19.49
CA VAL A 257 -2.76 14.65 -18.24
C VAL A 257 -2.66 13.11 -18.24
N LYS A 258 -3.68 12.40 -18.71
CA LYS A 258 -3.62 10.93 -18.80
C LYS A 258 -2.52 10.46 -19.74
N MET A 259 -2.45 11.06 -20.93
CA MET A 259 -1.48 10.68 -21.96
C MET A 259 -0.03 10.95 -21.49
N THR A 260 0.21 12.09 -20.85
CA THR A 260 1.55 12.44 -20.34
C THR A 260 1.99 11.53 -19.19
N LEU A 261 1.12 11.27 -18.21
CA LEU A 261 1.44 10.38 -17.09
C LEU A 261 1.71 8.94 -17.55
N GLY A 262 0.91 8.42 -18.49
CA GLY A 262 1.13 7.09 -19.06
C GLY A 262 2.50 6.98 -19.75
N GLN A 263 2.90 8.00 -20.50
CA GLN A 263 4.23 8.07 -21.13
C GLN A 263 5.36 8.16 -20.12
N GLU A 264 5.19 8.94 -19.04
CA GLU A 264 6.17 9.04 -17.96
C GLU A 264 6.39 7.70 -17.26
N LEU A 265 5.30 7.02 -16.87
CA LEU A 265 5.36 5.70 -16.24
C LEU A 265 6.03 4.68 -17.17
N GLU A 266 5.75 4.74 -18.48
CA GLU A 266 6.40 3.88 -19.47
C GLU A 266 7.91 4.14 -19.58
N MET A 267 8.34 5.41 -19.57
CA MET A 267 9.74 5.78 -19.60
C MET A 267 10.47 5.34 -18.32
N GLU A 268 9.83 5.50 -17.17
CA GLU A 268 10.38 5.14 -15.87
C GLU A 268 10.51 3.63 -15.72
N LEU A 269 9.51 2.88 -16.19
CA LEU A 269 9.55 1.42 -16.28
C LEU A 269 10.72 0.95 -17.16
N LYS A 270 10.88 1.52 -18.36
CA LYS A 270 12.01 1.22 -19.26
C LYS A 270 13.37 1.58 -18.66
N ARG A 271 13.45 2.67 -17.89
CA ARG A 271 14.68 3.07 -17.20
C ARG A 271 15.07 2.04 -16.14
N GLU A 272 14.12 1.58 -15.35
CA GLU A 272 14.37 0.55 -14.35
C GLU A 272 14.67 -0.82 -14.97
N GLU A 273 14.00 -1.23 -16.05
CA GLU A 273 14.33 -2.46 -16.78
C GLU A 273 15.79 -2.47 -17.29
N ASN A 274 16.29 -1.32 -17.73
CA ASN A 274 17.68 -1.18 -18.17
C ASN A 274 18.68 -1.18 -17.01
N PHE A 275 18.26 -0.92 -15.78
CA PHE A 275 19.12 -1.01 -14.60
C PHE A 275 19.41 -2.48 -14.21
N TYR A 276 18.51 -3.41 -14.54
CA TYR A 276 18.65 -4.84 -14.21
C TYR A 276 19.23 -5.69 -15.34
N LYS A 277 19.45 -5.14 -16.54
CA LYS A 277 20.17 -5.78 -17.65
C LYS A 277 21.67 -5.64 -17.46
#